data_AF-A0A443Q9G1-F1
#
_entry.id   AF-A0A443Q9G1-F1
#
_cell.length_a   1.000
_cell.length_b   1.000
_cell.length_c   1.000
_cell.angle_alpha   90.00
_cell.angle_beta   90.00
_cell.angle_gamma   90.00
#
_symmetry.space_group_name_H-M   'P 1'
#
loop_
_entity.id
_entity.type
_entity.pdbx_description
1 polymer ?
#
loop_
_entity_poly.entity_id
_entity_poly.type
_entity_poly.pdbx_seq_one_letter_code
_entity_poly.pdbx_strand_id
1 'polypeptide(L)'
;QLPRKFVVGFVSANSFNGDLNSNPFKFNHFNITNLVVYVDGIMIPSTAYTPDFDNNIYAREYFSLYEEMNQDHTHPFLNISFYEFKQSLCLFAFNLSPDRSDGPDCGSLTLIKRGAARIEVKFKNAPSTAFVMLTYAHYDNLIQIDRDRNVLTDY
;
A
#
# COMPACT_ATOMS: atom_id res chain seq x y z
N GLN A 1 1.45 9.51 -13.78
CA GLN A 1 0.15 8.90 -13.46
C GLN A 1 0.08 8.65 -11.97
N LEU A 2 -1.08 8.79 -11.33
CA LEU A 2 -1.28 8.28 -9.97
C LEU A 2 -1.67 6.80 -10.05
N PRO A 3 -1.14 5.93 -9.17
CA PRO A 3 -1.60 4.55 -9.13
C PRO A 3 -3.07 4.49 -8.70
N ARG A 4 -3.78 3.46 -9.16
CA ARG A 4 -5.11 3.12 -8.65
C ARG A 4 -5.00 2.76 -7.18
N LYS A 5 -4.05 1.88 -6.85
CA LYS A 5 -3.75 1.46 -5.48
C LYS A 5 -2.28 1.14 -5.35
N PHE A 6 -1.75 1.26 -4.16
CA PHE A 6 -0.37 0.84 -3.88
C PHE A 6 -0.23 0.30 -2.46
N VAL A 7 0.77 -0.55 -2.28
CA VAL A 7 1.13 -1.16 -1.02
C VAL A 7 2.55 -0.74 -0.67
N VAL A 8 2.76 -0.33 0.57
CA VAL A 8 4.08 -0.01 1.11
C VAL A 8 4.46 -0.93 2.25
N GLY A 9 5.75 -1.23 2.33
CA GLY A 9 6.34 -2.00 3.42
C GLY A 9 7.79 -1.60 3.63
N PHE A 10 8.31 -1.84 4.82
CA PHE A 10 9.67 -1.46 5.18
C PHE A 10 10.51 -2.68 5.50
N VAL A 11 11.67 -2.78 4.87
CA VAL A 11 12.63 -3.88 5.08
C VAL A 11 13.97 -3.32 5.54
N SER A 12 14.76 -4.11 6.26
CA SER A 12 16.11 -3.67 6.63
C SER A 12 16.97 -3.48 5.38
N ALA A 13 17.90 -2.51 5.38
CA ALA A 13 18.78 -2.30 4.23
C ALA A 13 19.64 -3.54 3.92
N ASN A 14 20.05 -4.28 4.95
CA ASN A 14 20.79 -5.54 4.77
C ASN A 14 19.94 -6.59 4.07
N SER A 15 18.68 -6.74 4.48
CA SER A 15 17.69 -7.61 3.82
C SER A 15 17.50 -7.24 2.35
N PHE A 16 17.37 -5.95 2.05
CA PHE A 16 17.22 -5.47 0.68
C PHE A 16 18.47 -5.74 -0.18
N ASN A 17 19.66 -5.59 0.40
CA ASN A 17 20.94 -5.81 -0.28
C ASN A 17 21.33 -7.30 -0.39
N GLY A 18 20.50 -8.22 0.09
CA GLY A 18 20.71 -9.66 -0.05
C GLY A 18 21.69 -10.27 0.96
N ASP A 19 21.79 -9.73 2.17
CA ASP A 19 22.55 -10.37 3.25
C ASP A 19 21.99 -11.77 3.54
N LEU A 20 22.88 -12.79 3.48
CA LEU A 20 22.51 -14.21 3.56
C LEU A 20 21.90 -14.60 4.92
N ASN A 21 22.14 -13.82 5.98
CA ASN A 21 21.62 -14.08 7.32
C ASN A 21 20.33 -13.29 7.61
N SER A 22 19.79 -12.61 6.60
CA SER A 22 18.61 -11.76 6.72
C SER A 22 17.49 -12.23 5.79
N ASN A 23 16.27 -11.76 6.06
CA ASN A 23 15.09 -12.12 5.26
C ASN A 23 14.57 -10.88 4.49
N PRO A 24 14.56 -10.87 3.14
CA PRO A 24 14.01 -9.79 2.33
C PRO A 24 12.47 -9.69 2.37
N PHE A 25 11.78 -10.74 2.81
CA PHE A 25 10.32 -10.77 2.97
C PHE A 25 9.85 -10.42 4.38
N LYS A 26 10.77 -10.03 5.27
CA LYS A 26 10.43 -9.55 6.62
C LYS A 26 10.16 -8.04 6.58
N PHE A 27 8.88 -7.68 6.45
CA PHE A 27 8.39 -6.32 6.54
C PHE A 27 8.20 -5.91 8.00
N ASN A 28 9.06 -5.02 8.47
CA ASN A 28 9.08 -4.58 9.86
C ASN A 28 8.23 -3.31 10.01
N HIS A 29 7.53 -3.19 11.13
CA HIS A 29 6.76 -2.00 11.47
C HIS A 29 7.65 -0.82 11.92
N PHE A 30 8.90 -1.06 12.32
CA PHE A 30 9.86 -0.05 12.82
C PHE A 30 9.30 0.92 13.88
N ASN A 31 8.27 0.49 14.62
CA ASN A 31 7.48 1.35 15.53
C ASN A 31 6.97 2.63 14.87
N ILE A 32 6.40 2.51 13.66
CA ILE A 32 5.61 3.59 13.05
C ILE A 32 4.51 4.02 14.02
N THR A 33 4.34 5.34 14.20
CA THR A 33 3.32 5.96 15.03
C THR A 33 2.38 6.85 14.23
N ASN A 34 2.78 7.22 13.02
CA ASN A 34 1.94 7.96 12.10
C ASN A 34 2.27 7.54 10.67
N LEU A 35 1.24 7.24 9.88
CA LEU A 35 1.39 6.97 8.45
C LEU A 35 0.21 7.56 7.69
N VAL A 36 0.51 8.32 6.65
CA VAL A 36 -0.51 8.99 5.83
C VAL A 36 -0.01 9.28 4.43
N VAL A 37 -0.92 9.31 3.47
CA VAL A 37 -0.66 9.68 2.09
C VAL A 37 -1.38 10.99 1.78
N TYR A 38 -0.71 11.89 1.08
CA TYR A 38 -1.30 13.09 0.52
C TYR A 38 -1.35 12.95 -1.00
N VAL A 39 -2.53 13.07 -1.59
CA VAL A 39 -2.72 13.18 -3.04
C VAL A 39 -3.21 14.57 -3.33
N ASP A 40 -2.38 15.37 -4.00
CA ASP A 40 -2.67 16.78 -4.32
C ASP A 40 -3.16 17.60 -3.10
N GLY A 41 -2.57 17.31 -1.92
CA GLY A 41 -2.90 17.97 -0.64
C GLY A 41 -4.05 17.33 0.15
N ILE A 42 -4.76 16.35 -0.42
CA ILE A 42 -5.84 15.62 0.26
C ILE A 42 -5.28 14.40 0.98
N MET A 43 -5.67 14.23 2.25
CA MET A 43 -5.22 13.14 3.11
C MET A 43 -5.95 11.81 2.80
N ILE A 44 -5.19 10.73 2.67
CA ILE A 44 -5.67 9.36 2.46
C ILE A 44 -4.88 8.42 3.41
N PRO A 45 -5.56 7.67 4.29
CA PRO A 45 -6.98 7.82 4.68
C PRO A 45 -7.27 9.21 5.28
N SER A 46 -8.54 9.59 5.37
CA SER A 46 -8.99 10.89 5.92
C SER A 46 -8.51 11.17 7.35
N THR A 47 -8.26 10.11 8.10
CA THR A 47 -7.57 10.15 9.39
C THR A 47 -6.32 9.29 9.28
N ALA A 48 -5.14 9.89 9.44
CA ALA A 48 -3.87 9.18 9.43
C ALA A 48 -3.89 7.89 10.29
N TYR A 49 -3.13 6.89 9.88
CA TYR A 49 -2.89 5.72 10.70
C TYR A 49 -2.03 6.09 11.90
N THR A 50 -2.34 5.54 13.07
CA THR A 50 -1.64 5.83 14.32
C THR A 50 -1.51 4.56 15.18
N PRO A 51 -0.81 3.53 14.67
CA PRO A 51 -0.68 2.28 15.40
C PRO A 51 0.22 2.46 16.63
N ASP A 52 -0.08 1.68 17.68
CA ASP A 52 0.78 1.45 18.83
C ASP A 52 1.07 -0.05 18.95
N PHE A 53 2.19 -0.45 18.36
CA PHE A 53 2.60 -1.85 18.34
C PHE A 53 3.00 -2.37 19.72
N ASP A 54 3.45 -1.51 20.65
CA ASP A 54 3.84 -1.93 22.00
C ASP A 54 2.60 -2.37 22.79
N ASN A 55 1.51 -1.60 22.67
CA ASN A 55 0.23 -1.88 23.33
C ASN A 55 -0.72 -2.77 22.51
N ASN A 56 -0.26 -3.31 21.38
CA ASN A 56 -1.05 -4.11 20.43
C ASN A 56 -2.28 -3.39 19.83
N ILE A 57 -2.19 -2.08 19.65
CA ILE A 57 -3.24 -1.25 19.05
C ILE A 57 -2.88 -1.00 17.59
N TYR A 58 -3.25 -1.92 16.70
CA TYR A 58 -3.00 -1.80 15.25
C TYR A 58 -4.09 -2.49 14.41
N ALA A 59 -5.25 -2.74 15.01
CA ALA A 59 -6.38 -3.42 14.36
C ALA A 59 -6.87 -2.66 13.13
N ARG A 60 -6.94 -1.34 13.19
CA ARG A 60 -7.38 -0.51 12.07
C ARG A 60 -6.47 -0.68 10.86
N GLU A 61 -5.16 -0.57 11.07
CA GLU A 61 -4.14 -0.71 10.03
C GLU A 61 -4.18 -2.11 9.41
N TYR A 62 -4.34 -3.14 10.25
CA TYR A 62 -4.50 -4.52 9.81
C TYR A 62 -5.76 -4.71 8.95
N PHE A 63 -6.93 -4.29 9.41
CA PHE A 63 -8.17 -4.43 8.65
C PHE A 63 -8.16 -3.59 7.37
N SER A 64 -7.60 -2.38 7.42
CA SER A 64 -7.43 -1.56 6.22
C SER A 64 -6.61 -2.26 5.15
N LEU A 65 -5.57 -3.04 5.48
CA LEU A 65 -4.85 -3.82 4.47
C LEU A 65 -5.78 -4.76 3.69
N TYR A 66 -6.73 -5.41 4.36
CA TYR A 66 -7.70 -6.30 3.72
C TYR A 66 -8.74 -5.53 2.91
N GLU A 67 -9.28 -4.45 3.46
CA GLU A 67 -10.28 -3.60 2.78
C GLU A 67 -9.71 -2.97 1.51
N GLU A 68 -8.52 -2.38 1.57
CA GLU A 68 -7.88 -1.69 0.43
C GLU A 68 -7.42 -2.68 -0.65
N MET A 69 -7.30 -3.97 -0.30
CA MET A 69 -7.03 -5.07 -1.21
C MET A 69 -8.31 -5.79 -1.69
N ASN A 70 -9.51 -5.31 -1.30
CA ASN A 70 -10.81 -5.94 -1.59
C ASN A 70 -10.86 -7.43 -1.16
N GLN A 71 -10.32 -7.74 0.01
CA GLN A 71 -10.25 -9.09 0.60
C GLN A 71 -11.03 -9.19 1.93
N ASP A 72 -11.93 -8.26 2.21
CA ASP A 72 -12.68 -8.16 3.48
C ASP A 72 -14.08 -8.80 3.43
N HIS A 73 -14.62 -9.07 2.23
CA HIS A 73 -16.01 -9.55 2.06
C HIS A 73 -16.16 -11.08 1.91
N THR A 74 -15.12 -11.79 1.46
CA THR A 74 -15.14 -13.25 1.21
C THR A 74 -13.93 -13.92 1.84
N HIS A 75 -13.74 -15.23 1.64
CA HIS A 75 -12.50 -15.90 2.03
C HIS A 75 -11.28 -15.18 1.43
N PRO A 76 -10.44 -14.51 2.24
CA PRO A 76 -9.32 -13.75 1.72
C PRO A 76 -8.25 -14.70 1.20
N PHE A 77 -7.69 -14.35 0.04
CA PHE A 77 -6.45 -14.95 -0.45
C PHE A 77 -5.23 -14.39 0.28
N LEU A 78 -5.35 -13.17 0.84
CA LEU A 78 -4.32 -12.58 1.69
C LEU A 78 -4.24 -13.35 3.01
N ASN A 79 -3.16 -14.13 3.17
CA ASN A 79 -2.94 -14.97 4.34
C ASN A 79 -1.92 -14.33 5.29
N ILE A 80 -2.32 -13.23 5.95
CA ILE A 80 -1.53 -12.55 6.97
C ILE A 80 -2.35 -12.52 8.25
N SER A 81 -1.95 -13.25 9.28
CA SER A 81 -2.63 -13.16 10.56
C SER A 81 -2.39 -11.81 11.25
N PHE A 82 -3.28 -11.43 12.17
CA PHE A 82 -3.09 -10.25 13.02
C PHE A 82 -1.72 -10.26 13.72
N TYR A 83 -1.26 -11.44 14.16
CA TYR A 83 0.06 -11.61 14.77
C TYR A 83 1.20 -11.38 13.76
N GLU A 84 1.14 -11.98 12.57
CA GLU A 84 2.17 -11.84 11.54
C GLU A 84 2.28 -10.40 11.03
N PHE A 85 1.17 -9.67 10.95
CA PHE A 85 1.16 -8.25 10.60
C PHE A 85 2.10 -7.44 11.50
N LYS A 86 2.06 -7.67 12.81
CA LYS A 86 2.98 -7.02 13.75
C LYS A 86 4.40 -7.60 13.67
N GLN A 87 4.58 -8.91 13.50
CA GLN A 87 5.90 -9.54 13.64
C GLN A 87 6.81 -9.41 12.41
N SER A 88 6.26 -9.56 11.22
CA SER A 88 7.07 -9.76 10.01
C SER A 88 6.43 -9.37 8.69
N LEU A 89 5.13 -9.04 8.66
CA LEU A 89 4.39 -8.74 7.44
C LEU A 89 3.60 -7.41 7.59
N CYS A 90 4.23 -6.38 8.15
CA CYS A 90 3.61 -5.07 8.31
C CYS A 90 3.57 -4.34 6.96
N LEU A 91 2.42 -4.41 6.30
CA LEU A 91 2.15 -3.81 5.00
C LEU A 91 0.98 -2.83 5.11
N PHE A 92 1.07 -1.71 4.39
CA PHE A 92 0.00 -0.72 4.34
C PHE A 92 -0.45 -0.54 2.90
N ALA A 93 -1.74 -0.75 2.64
CA ALA A 93 -2.33 -0.53 1.33
C ALA A 93 -3.11 0.78 1.32
N PHE A 94 -3.12 1.44 0.16
CA PHE A 94 -3.87 2.68 -0.08
C PHE A 94 -4.56 2.55 -1.44
N ASN A 95 -5.89 2.61 -1.45
CA ASN A 95 -6.67 2.72 -2.68
C ASN A 95 -7.01 4.19 -2.96
N LEU A 96 -6.58 4.67 -4.13
CA LEU A 96 -6.84 6.02 -4.62
C LEU A 96 -8.04 6.08 -5.58
N SER A 97 -8.66 4.92 -5.88
CA SER A 97 -9.84 4.87 -6.74
C SER A 97 -11.06 5.44 -5.99
N PRO A 98 -11.91 6.27 -6.65
CA PRO A 98 -13.09 6.84 -6.01
C PRO A 98 -14.11 5.80 -5.54
N ASP A 99 -14.19 4.68 -6.25
CA ASP A 99 -15.13 3.58 -5.99
C ASP A 99 -14.52 2.46 -5.13
N ARG A 100 -13.25 2.59 -4.74
CA ARG A 100 -12.46 1.61 -3.98
C ARG A 100 -12.42 0.19 -4.56
N SER A 101 -12.86 -0.03 -5.80
CA SER A 101 -12.87 -1.35 -6.44
C SER A 101 -11.45 -1.78 -6.86
N ASP A 102 -11.31 -2.98 -7.41
CA ASP A 102 -10.02 -3.51 -7.89
C ASP A 102 -9.68 -3.20 -9.35
N GLY A 103 -10.66 -2.68 -10.09
CA GLY A 103 -10.57 -2.38 -11.51
C GLY A 103 -11.96 -2.32 -12.15
N PRO A 104 -12.03 -2.06 -13.46
CA PRO A 104 -13.31 -1.96 -14.17
C PRO A 104 -14.11 -3.26 -14.17
N ASP A 105 -13.46 -4.43 -14.02
CA ASP A 105 -14.14 -5.73 -13.99
C ASP A 105 -14.99 -5.95 -12.73
N CYS A 106 -14.69 -5.24 -11.65
CA CYS A 106 -15.36 -5.35 -10.36
C CYS A 106 -16.01 -4.04 -9.91
N GLY A 107 -16.06 -3.03 -10.78
CA GLY A 107 -16.51 -1.69 -10.42
C GLY A 107 -16.72 -0.78 -11.62
N SER A 108 -16.41 0.50 -11.44
CA SER A 108 -16.59 1.50 -12.49
C SER A 108 -15.30 1.70 -13.29
N LEU A 109 -15.45 2.05 -14.57
CA LEU A 109 -14.32 2.55 -15.36
C LEU A 109 -13.90 3.92 -14.81
N THR A 110 -12.77 3.96 -14.11
CA THR A 110 -12.21 5.19 -13.57
C THR A 110 -11.25 5.83 -14.55
N LEU A 111 -11.36 7.15 -14.75
CA LEU A 111 -10.41 7.89 -15.57
C LEU A 111 -9.01 7.87 -14.95
N ILE A 112 -8.00 7.77 -15.81
CA ILE A 112 -6.60 7.87 -15.41
C ILE A 112 -6.35 9.26 -14.81
N LYS A 113 -5.89 9.30 -13.55
CA LYS A 113 -5.56 10.55 -12.85
C LYS A 113 -4.06 10.84 -12.91
N ARG A 114 -3.71 12.12 -12.97
CA ARG A 114 -2.34 12.62 -12.88
C ARG A 114 -2.28 13.62 -11.72
N GLY A 115 -1.24 13.52 -10.91
CA GLY A 115 -1.06 14.32 -9.70
C GLY A 115 0.18 13.87 -8.95
N ALA A 116 0.39 14.43 -7.77
CA ALA A 116 1.51 14.08 -6.89
C ALA A 116 1.01 13.37 -5.64
N ALA A 117 1.63 12.23 -5.33
CA ALA A 117 1.44 11.53 -4.06
C ALA A 117 2.66 11.75 -3.16
N ARG A 118 2.41 12.11 -1.90
CA ARG A 118 3.43 12.24 -0.85
C ARG A 118 3.08 11.31 0.30
N ILE A 119 4.01 10.45 0.69
CA ILE A 119 3.85 9.58 1.87
C ILE A 119 4.57 10.24 3.04
N GLU A 120 3.88 10.40 4.17
CA GLU A 120 4.46 10.86 5.42
C GLU A 120 4.43 9.73 6.45
N VAL A 121 5.58 9.52 7.10
CA VAL A 121 5.77 8.46 8.09
C VAL A 121 6.48 9.06 9.30
N LYS A 122 6.00 8.73 10.50
CA LYS A 122 6.69 9.03 11.77
C LYS A 122 6.96 7.75 12.52
N PHE A 123 8.14 7.67 13.10
CA PHE A 123 8.60 6.54 13.91
C PHE A 123 8.67 6.98 15.38
N LYS A 124 8.34 6.07 16.30
CA LYS A 124 8.39 6.32 17.76
C LYS A 124 9.82 6.68 18.21
N ASN A 125 10.78 5.96 17.68
CA ASN A 125 12.20 6.09 18.00
C ASN A 125 12.99 6.32 16.70
N ALA A 126 14.16 6.93 16.83
CA ALA A 126 15.13 6.93 15.74
C ALA A 126 15.43 5.47 15.33
N PRO A 127 15.26 5.11 14.06
CA PRO A 127 15.60 3.78 13.56
C PRO A 127 17.06 3.46 13.87
N SER A 128 17.32 2.32 14.53
CA SER A 128 18.68 1.92 14.89
C SER A 128 19.49 1.40 13.70
N THR A 129 18.82 1.08 12.59
CA THR A 129 19.41 0.58 11.36
C THR A 129 18.80 1.29 10.15
N ALA A 130 19.55 1.34 9.05
CA ALA A 130 19.03 1.79 7.78
C ALA A 130 17.96 0.80 7.27
N PHE A 131 16.91 1.34 6.67
CA PHE A 131 15.82 0.57 6.07
C PHE A 131 15.46 1.12 4.70
N VAL A 132 14.78 0.29 3.91
CA VAL A 132 14.27 0.63 2.58
C VAL A 132 12.76 0.52 2.61
N MET A 133 12.08 1.56 2.11
CA MET A 133 10.65 1.49 1.83
C MET A 133 10.46 0.89 0.44
N LEU A 134 9.77 -0.25 0.39
CA LEU A 134 9.33 -0.88 -0.85
C LEU A 134 7.91 -0.43 -1.16
N THR A 135 7.65 -0.15 -2.43
CA THR A 135 6.33 0.24 -2.92
C THR A 135 5.96 -0.61 -4.12
N TYR A 136 4.83 -1.30 -4.01
CA TYR A 136 4.17 -1.99 -5.11
C TYR A 136 2.96 -1.16 -5.53
N ALA A 137 2.85 -0.79 -6.81
CA ALA A 137 1.80 0.09 -7.29
C ALA A 137 1.08 -0.53 -8.49
N HIS A 138 -0.25 -0.50 -8.45
CA HIS A 138 -1.14 -0.94 -9.53
C HIS A 138 -1.69 0.28 -10.26
N TYR A 139 -1.54 0.31 -11.59
CA TYR A 139 -1.99 1.38 -12.47
C TYR A 139 -3.04 0.85 -13.43
N ASP A 140 -4.07 1.67 -13.70
CA ASP A 140 -5.05 1.42 -14.75
C ASP A 140 -4.50 1.98 -16.07
N ASN A 141 -4.47 1.17 -17.13
CA ASN A 141 -4.06 1.62 -18.47
C ASN A 141 -5.22 1.43 -19.45
N LEU A 142 -5.40 2.36 -20.39
CA LEU A 142 -6.46 2.28 -21.40
C LEU A 142 -5.86 1.87 -22.75
N ILE A 143 -6.42 0.81 -23.33
CA ILE A 143 -6.15 0.43 -24.72
C ILE A 143 -7.43 0.64 -25.52
N GLN A 144 -7.42 1.58 -26.46
CA GLN A 144 -8.51 1.83 -27.37
C GLN A 144 -8.18 1.24 -28.74
N ILE A 145 -9.09 0.44 -29.28
CA ILE A 145 -9.02 -0.07 -30.65
C ILE A 145 -10.12 0.62 -31.45
N ASP A 146 -9.75 1.39 -32.47
CA ASP A 146 -10.72 2.06 -33.32
C ASP A 146 -11.29 1.13 -34.41
N ARG A 147 -12.22 1.67 -35.21
CA ARG A 147 -12.88 0.94 -36.30
C ARG A 147 -11.88 0.47 -37.37
N ASP A 148 -10.79 1.20 -37.56
CA ASP A 148 -9.76 0.92 -38.54
C ASP A 148 -8.67 -0.03 -37.99
N ARG A 149 -8.84 -0.52 -36.76
CA ARG A 149 -7.92 -1.38 -36.01
C ARG A 149 -6.62 -0.68 -35.61
N ASN A 150 -6.63 0.64 -35.51
CA ASN A 150 -5.53 1.35 -34.87
C ASN A 150 -5.62 1.14 -33.36
N VAL A 151 -4.47 0.86 -32.75
CA VAL A 151 -4.34 0.68 -31.32
C VAL A 151 -3.78 1.97 -30.73
N LEU A 152 -4.57 2.62 -29.88
CA LEU A 152 -4.19 3.77 -29.09
C LEU A 152 -4.04 3.35 -27.63
N THR A 153 -2.97 3.78 -26.99
CA THR A 153 -2.67 3.43 -25.60
C THR A 153 -2.49 4.69 -24.78
N ASP A 154 -3.17 4.77 -23.64
CA ASP A 154 -2.96 5.82 -22.62
C ASP A 154 -2.37 5.16 -21.36
N TYR A 155 -1.17 5.60 -21.01
CA TYR A 155 -0.38 5.20 -19.84
C TYR A 155 -0.13 6.45 -18.96
#